data_AF-A0A0A6D258-F1
#
_entry.id   AF-A0A0A6D258-F1
#
_cell.length_a   1.000
_cell.length_b   1.000
_cell.length_c   1.000
_cell.angle_alpha   90.00
_cell.angle_beta   90.00
_cell.angle_gamma   90.00
#
_symmetry.space_group_name_H-M   'P 1'
#
loop_
_entity.id
_entity.type
_entity.pdbx_description
1 polymer ?
#
loop_
_entity_poly.entity_id
_entity_poly.type
_entity_poly.pdbx_seq_one_letter_code
_entity_poly.pdbx_strand_id
1 'polypeptide(L)'
;MARNDPQTGPSPTDAWLGCPSDAAPITVVRASLVMIGGTHHVAILRELRSGDVVLAGGPVWSRSIEDEIEAADVFEGLGLVGDHLVYLAETALVLATSSVDDVVDEHLRSVAAEREKERAKAAEKAAKSEAKALRDRTIAVYFTGSDKKKLGVELRRGPHAPPFLKLTFGAEWERERFWDWLKWQEHRHEEMAIKVEEAGADEVGRELLYEMLTTEQAVKKRGLGAGGRRPLLFWRGDL
;
A
#
# COMPACT_ATOMS: atom_id res chain seq x y z
N MET A 1 -17.14 -14.49 18.16
CA MET A 1 -17.17 -15.72 17.34
C MET A 1 -18.58 -16.29 17.39
N ALA A 2 -19.43 -15.92 16.43
CA ALA A 2 -20.75 -16.50 16.24
C ALA A 2 -20.68 -17.33 14.96
N ARG A 3 -20.94 -18.63 15.09
CA ARG A 3 -21.04 -19.57 13.96
C ARG A 3 -22.34 -19.25 13.22
N ASN A 4 -22.24 -18.92 11.94
CA ASN A 4 -23.40 -18.91 11.04
C ASN A 4 -23.73 -20.35 10.71
N ASP A 5 -24.82 -20.86 11.30
CA ASP A 5 -25.47 -22.08 10.82
C ASP A 5 -26.01 -21.83 9.40
N PRO A 6 -25.87 -22.81 8.48
CA PRO A 6 -26.49 -22.72 7.17
C PRO A 6 -28.00 -22.82 7.35
N GLN A 7 -28.71 -21.71 7.13
CA GLN A 7 -30.16 -21.76 6.99
C GLN A 7 -30.49 -22.67 5.80
N THR A 8 -31.02 -23.85 6.11
CA THR A 8 -31.80 -24.67 5.19
C THR A 8 -32.89 -23.79 4.58
N GLY A 9 -32.66 -23.36 3.34
CA GLY A 9 -33.69 -22.73 2.54
C GLY A 9 -34.88 -23.69 2.37
N PRO A 10 -36.11 -23.18 2.23
CA PRO A 10 -37.27 -24.02 2.02
C PRO A 10 -37.10 -24.85 0.74
N SER A 11 -37.49 -26.12 0.82
CA SER A 11 -37.59 -27.04 -0.32
C SER A 11 -38.51 -26.43 -1.40
N PRO A 12 -38.25 -26.62 -2.72
CA PRO A 12 -38.93 -25.89 -3.80
C PRO A 12 -40.43 -26.18 -3.96
N THR A 13 -41.03 -27.06 -3.16
CA THR A 13 -42.36 -27.61 -3.42
C THR A 13 -43.47 -27.21 -2.45
N ASP A 14 -43.20 -26.55 -1.32
CA ASP A 14 -44.25 -26.27 -0.33
C ASP A 14 -44.19 -24.84 0.21
N ALA A 15 -44.96 -23.93 -0.43
CA ALA A 15 -45.78 -22.87 0.20
C ALA A 15 -46.29 -21.89 -0.88
N TRP A 16 -47.37 -22.26 -1.58
CA TRP A 16 -48.16 -21.30 -2.36
C TRP A 16 -49.07 -20.53 -1.39
N LEU A 17 -48.55 -19.46 -0.78
CA LEU A 17 -49.39 -18.48 -0.10
C LEU A 17 -49.81 -17.43 -1.12
N GLY A 18 -51.12 -17.23 -1.23
CA GLY A 18 -51.78 -16.45 -2.27
C GLY A 18 -51.25 -15.02 -2.40
N CYS A 19 -51.12 -14.58 -3.66
CA CYS A 19 -50.83 -13.22 -4.04
C CYS A 19 -51.94 -12.27 -3.55
N PRO A 20 -51.64 -11.11 -2.92
CA PRO A 20 -52.65 -10.07 -2.68
C PRO A 20 -53.25 -9.63 -4.01
N SER A 21 -54.58 -9.45 -4.09
CA SER A 21 -55.29 -9.13 -5.35
C SER A 21 -54.88 -7.80 -5.99
N ASP A 22 -54.23 -6.92 -5.20
CA ASP A 22 -53.99 -5.52 -5.57
C ASP A 22 -52.50 -5.21 -5.80
N ALA A 23 -51.62 -6.20 -5.64
CA ALA A 23 -50.18 -6.01 -5.81
C ALA A 23 -49.79 -6.17 -7.28
N ALA A 24 -49.32 -5.07 -7.90
CA ALA A 24 -48.78 -5.10 -9.25
C ALA A 24 -47.49 -5.91 -9.28
N PRO A 25 -47.34 -6.89 -10.20
CA PRO A 25 -46.14 -7.70 -10.26
C PRO A 25 -44.94 -6.83 -10.70
N ILE A 26 -43.84 -6.94 -9.96
CA ILE A 26 -42.57 -6.26 -10.25
C ILE A 26 -41.52 -7.28 -10.68
N THR A 27 -40.62 -6.87 -11.57
CA THR A 27 -39.42 -7.67 -11.88
C THR A 27 -38.30 -7.25 -10.94
N VAL A 28 -37.75 -8.21 -10.21
CA VAL A 28 -36.58 -8.04 -9.35
C VAL A 28 -35.43 -8.81 -9.97
N VAL A 29 -34.27 -8.16 -10.06
CA VAL A 29 -33.02 -8.79 -10.50
C VAL A 29 -32.00 -8.68 -9.39
N ARG A 30 -31.34 -9.79 -9.07
CA ARG A 30 -30.31 -9.83 -8.02
C ARG A 30 -29.22 -10.84 -8.35
N ALA A 31 -28.02 -10.57 -7.86
CA ALA A 31 -26.98 -11.60 -7.75
C ALA A 31 -27.26 -12.50 -6.54
N SER A 32 -26.86 -13.76 -6.61
CA SER A 32 -26.96 -14.74 -5.53
C SER A 32 -25.65 -15.53 -5.46
N LEU A 33 -25.21 -15.84 -4.24
CA LEU A 33 -24.11 -16.75 -3.94
C LEU A 33 -24.61 -17.76 -2.91
N VAL A 34 -24.64 -19.04 -3.28
CA VAL A 34 -25.15 -20.13 -2.43
C VAL A 34 -24.17 -21.30 -2.47
N MET A 35 -23.86 -21.89 -1.33
CA MET A 35 -23.05 -23.12 -1.27
C MET A 35 -23.97 -24.36 -1.29
N ILE A 36 -23.74 -25.28 -2.22
CA ILE A 36 -24.46 -26.56 -2.31
C ILE A 36 -23.43 -27.68 -2.49
N GLY A 37 -23.40 -28.64 -1.55
CA GLY A 37 -22.55 -29.83 -1.68
C GLY A 37 -21.03 -29.56 -1.75
N GLY A 38 -20.57 -28.43 -1.22
CA GLY A 38 -19.16 -28.01 -1.29
C GLY A 38 -18.78 -27.22 -2.56
N THR A 39 -19.75 -26.90 -3.41
CA THR A 39 -19.56 -26.03 -4.58
C THR A 39 -20.32 -24.72 -4.36
N HIS A 40 -19.69 -23.60 -4.70
CA HIS A 40 -20.31 -22.28 -4.66
C HIS A 40 -21.03 -22.01 -5.98
N HIS A 41 -22.31 -21.70 -5.91
CA HIS A 41 -23.13 -21.32 -7.06
C HIS A 41 -23.35 -19.81 -7.03
N VAL A 42 -22.83 -19.13 -8.05
CA VAL A 42 -23.07 -17.71 -8.28
C VAL A 42 -24.08 -17.58 -9.41
N ALA A 43 -25.14 -16.80 -9.22
CA ALA A 43 -26.19 -16.64 -10.21
C ALA A 43 -26.72 -15.22 -10.28
N ILE A 44 -27.16 -14.82 -11.48
CA ILE A 44 -28.06 -13.67 -11.66
C ILE A 44 -29.47 -14.24 -11.73
N LEU A 45 -30.30 -13.88 -10.77
CA LEU A 45 -31.68 -14.34 -10.67
C LEU A 45 -32.61 -13.22 -11.16
N ARG A 46 -33.57 -13.60 -12.00
CA ARG A 46 -34.71 -12.76 -12.36
C ARG A 46 -35.98 -13.35 -11.76
N GLU A 47 -36.67 -12.55 -10.96
CA GLU A 47 -37.88 -12.96 -10.25
C GLU A 47 -39.02 -11.99 -10.57
N LEU A 48 -40.16 -12.52 -11.01
CA LEU A 48 -41.43 -11.82 -11.03
C LEU A 48 -42.03 -11.95 -9.63
N ARG A 49 -42.17 -10.84 -8.91
CA ARG A 49 -42.68 -10.82 -7.54
C ARG A 49 -43.96 -10.01 -7.45
N SER A 50 -44.86 -10.40 -6.55
CA SER A 50 -46.01 -9.58 -6.15
C SER A 50 -46.06 -9.53 -4.63
N GLY A 51 -45.73 -8.35 -4.08
CA GLY A 51 -45.33 -8.23 -2.68
C GLY A 51 -44.11 -9.11 -2.39
N ASP A 52 -44.18 -9.90 -1.31
CA ASP A 52 -43.10 -10.81 -0.92
C ASP A 52 -43.11 -12.15 -1.68
N VAL A 53 -44.17 -12.44 -2.44
CA VAL A 53 -44.35 -13.71 -3.14
C VAL A 53 -43.61 -13.69 -4.47
N VAL A 54 -42.78 -14.71 -4.74
CA VAL A 54 -42.19 -14.95 -6.06
C VAL A 54 -43.20 -15.73 -6.90
N LEU A 55 -43.71 -15.10 -7.96
CA LEU A 55 -44.72 -15.68 -8.86
C LEU A 55 -44.08 -16.60 -9.92
N ALA A 56 -42.90 -16.21 -10.41
CA ALA A 56 -42.10 -16.97 -11.36
C ALA A 56 -40.66 -16.45 -11.34
N GLY A 57 -39.68 -17.30 -11.61
CA GLY A 57 -38.30 -16.85 -11.68
C GLY A 57 -37.30 -17.96 -11.96
N GLY A 58 -36.06 -17.57 -12.23
CA GLY A 58 -34.97 -18.50 -12.49
C GLY A 58 -33.64 -17.78 -12.74
N PRO A 59 -32.54 -18.54 -12.82
CA PRO A 59 -31.26 -17.99 -13.20
C PRO A 59 -31.29 -17.59 -14.68
N VAL A 60 -30.93 -16.34 -14.97
CA VAL A 60 -30.62 -15.89 -16.34
C VAL A 60 -29.15 -16.14 -16.68
N TRP A 61 -28.33 -16.33 -15.64
CA TRP A 61 -26.93 -16.71 -15.70
C TRP A 61 -26.57 -17.44 -14.40
N SER A 62 -25.74 -18.47 -14.47
CA SER A 62 -25.17 -19.11 -13.28
C SER A 62 -23.84 -19.78 -13.57
N ARG A 63 -22.98 -19.84 -12.54
CA ARG A 63 -21.73 -20.60 -12.53
C ARG A 63 -21.59 -21.38 -11.24
N SER A 64 -20.90 -22.50 -11.34
CA SER A 64 -20.50 -23.35 -10.21
C SER A 64 -18.98 -23.24 -10.06
N ILE A 65 -18.52 -22.85 -8.89
CA ILE A 65 -17.13 -22.50 -8.59
C ILE A 65 -16.72 -23.26 -7.33
N GLU A 66 -15.59 -23.95 -7.36
CA GLU A 66 -15.10 -24.72 -6.21
C GLU A 66 -14.34 -23.85 -5.20
N ASP A 67 -13.60 -22.84 -5.67
CA ASP A 67 -12.86 -21.93 -4.80
C ASP A 67 -13.78 -20.86 -4.19
N GLU A 68 -13.80 -20.78 -2.86
CA GLU A 68 -14.55 -19.79 -2.10
C GLU A 68 -14.11 -18.37 -2.44
N ILE A 69 -12.81 -18.14 -2.64
CA ILE A 69 -12.25 -16.82 -2.93
C ILE A 69 -12.69 -16.39 -4.33
N GLU A 70 -12.56 -17.27 -5.32
CA GLU A 70 -13.03 -17.01 -6.68
C GLU A 70 -14.55 -16.77 -6.72
N ALA A 71 -15.34 -17.56 -5.99
CA ALA A 71 -16.79 -17.39 -5.94
C ALA A 71 -17.22 -16.05 -5.31
N ALA A 72 -16.54 -15.64 -4.24
CA ALA A 72 -16.74 -14.33 -3.62
C ALA A 72 -16.34 -13.20 -4.58
N ASP A 73 -15.20 -13.31 -5.26
CA ASP A 73 -14.73 -12.31 -6.23
C ASP A 73 -15.71 -12.16 -7.40
N VAL A 74 -16.23 -13.26 -7.94
CA VAL A 74 -17.25 -13.25 -9.00
C VAL A 74 -18.54 -12.63 -8.50
N PHE A 75 -19.03 -13.02 -7.32
CA PHE A 75 -20.26 -12.47 -6.74
C PHE A 75 -20.16 -10.97 -6.47
N GLU A 76 -19.05 -10.50 -5.88
CA GLU A 76 -18.84 -9.08 -5.67
C GLU A 76 -18.66 -8.32 -6.99
N GLY A 77 -18.04 -8.93 -8.00
CA GLY A 77 -17.90 -8.35 -9.33
C GLY A 77 -19.24 -8.11 -10.03
N LEU A 78 -20.23 -8.97 -9.76
CA LEU A 78 -21.63 -8.79 -10.19
C LEU A 78 -22.34 -7.69 -9.39
N GLY A 79 -21.99 -7.50 -8.11
CA GLY A 79 -22.64 -6.56 -7.20
C GLY A 79 -22.31 -5.08 -7.43
N LEU A 80 -21.27 -4.76 -8.21
CA LEU A 80 -20.80 -3.39 -8.40
C LEU A 80 -21.65 -2.53 -9.35
N VAL A 81 -22.68 -3.09 -9.99
CA VAL A 81 -23.52 -2.31 -10.92
C VAL A 81 -24.97 -2.83 -10.99
N GLY A 82 -25.81 -2.32 -10.08
CA GLY A 82 -27.23 -2.68 -10.00
C GLY A 82 -28.00 -2.49 -11.32
N ASP A 83 -27.69 -1.43 -12.08
CA ASP A 83 -28.34 -1.15 -13.37
C ASP A 83 -27.94 -2.15 -14.46
N HIS A 84 -26.74 -2.74 -14.37
CA HIS A 84 -26.27 -3.71 -15.36
C HIS A 84 -26.90 -5.08 -15.17
N LEU A 85 -27.25 -5.45 -13.93
CA LEU A 85 -27.96 -6.71 -13.68
C LEU A 85 -29.32 -6.72 -14.37
N VAL A 86 -30.07 -5.61 -14.31
CA VAL A 86 -31.36 -5.47 -15.00
C VAL A 86 -31.18 -5.58 -16.51
N TYR A 87 -30.21 -4.87 -17.08
CA TYR A 87 -29.88 -4.95 -18.50
C TYR A 87 -29.54 -6.39 -18.95
N LEU A 88 -28.71 -7.10 -18.18
CA LEU A 88 -28.34 -8.48 -18.48
C LEU A 88 -29.55 -9.42 -18.43
N ALA A 89 -30.42 -9.26 -17.42
CA ALA A 89 -31.62 -10.06 -17.28
C ALA A 89 -32.66 -9.80 -18.39
N GLU A 90 -32.79 -8.56 -18.87
CA GLU A 90 -33.61 -8.22 -20.03
C GLU A 90 -33.00 -8.75 -21.33
N THR A 91 -31.69 -8.65 -21.48
CA THR A 91 -30.95 -9.18 -22.64
C THR A 91 -31.13 -10.69 -22.76
N ALA A 92 -31.09 -11.43 -21.64
CA ALA A 92 -31.35 -12.88 -21.62
C ALA A 92 -32.72 -13.26 -22.21
N LEU A 93 -33.75 -12.43 -21.96
CA LEU A 93 -35.10 -12.68 -22.47
C LEU A 93 -35.22 -12.45 -23.97
N VAL A 94 -34.49 -11.46 -24.49
CA VAL A 94 -34.58 -11.06 -25.90
C VAL A 94 -33.67 -11.91 -26.78
N LEU A 95 -32.45 -12.21 -26.31
CA LEU A 95 -31.36 -12.80 -27.11
C LEU A 95 -30.93 -14.20 -26.65
N ALA A 96 -31.67 -14.82 -25.73
CA ALA A 96 -31.33 -16.08 -25.03
C ALA A 96 -30.17 -15.96 -24.03
N THR A 97 -30.11 -16.92 -23.09
CA THR A 97 -29.17 -16.93 -21.95
C THR A 97 -27.71 -17.03 -22.37
N SER A 98 -27.40 -17.71 -23.48
CA SER A 98 -26.02 -17.81 -23.99
C SER A 98 -25.41 -16.47 -24.37
N SER A 99 -26.24 -15.49 -24.76
CA SER A 99 -25.78 -14.13 -25.09
C SER A 99 -25.39 -13.35 -23.83
N VAL A 100 -25.83 -13.79 -22.65
CA VAL A 100 -25.47 -13.18 -21.36
C VAL A 100 -24.16 -13.73 -20.83
N ASP A 101 -23.82 -14.99 -21.13
CA ASP A 101 -22.57 -15.61 -20.71
C ASP A 101 -21.34 -14.80 -21.17
N ASP A 102 -21.26 -14.46 -22.46
CA ASP A 102 -20.13 -13.69 -23.01
C ASP A 102 -20.00 -12.29 -22.39
N VAL A 103 -21.13 -11.63 -22.12
CA VAL A 103 -21.16 -10.28 -21.56
C VAL A 103 -20.76 -10.31 -20.09
N VAL A 104 -21.26 -11.28 -19.33
CA VAL A 104 -20.89 -11.46 -17.92
C VAL A 104 -19.41 -11.83 -17.82
N ASP A 105 -18.91 -12.72 -18.68
CA ASP A 105 -17.51 -13.11 -18.69
C ASP A 105 -16.58 -11.94 -18.97
N GLU A 106 -16.90 -11.11 -19.97
CA GLU A 106 -16.10 -9.92 -20.29
C GLU A 106 -16.16 -8.88 -19.16
N HIS A 107 -17.33 -8.70 -18.55
CA HIS A 107 -17.48 -7.83 -17.37
C HIS A 107 -16.63 -8.31 -16.19
N LEU A 108 -16.69 -9.61 -15.86
CA LEU A 108 -15.90 -10.20 -14.78
C LEU A 108 -14.40 -10.05 -15.04
N ARG A 109 -13.92 -10.25 -16.28
CA ARG A 109 -12.52 -9.99 -16.65
C ARG A 109 -12.13 -8.53 -16.45
N SER A 110 -12.98 -7.59 -16.87
CA SER A 110 -12.76 -6.15 -16.71
C SER A 110 -12.66 -5.77 -15.22
N VAL A 111 -13.60 -6.24 -14.40
CA VAL A 111 -13.60 -5.99 -12.95
C VAL A 111 -12.37 -6.61 -12.28
N ALA A 112 -12.00 -7.84 -12.63
CA ALA A 112 -10.80 -8.48 -12.12
C ALA A 112 -9.52 -7.67 -12.47
N ALA A 113 -9.42 -7.18 -13.71
CA ALA A 113 -8.31 -6.36 -14.15
C ALA A 113 -8.23 -5.01 -13.41
N GLU A 114 -9.35 -4.34 -13.16
CA GLU A 114 -9.37 -3.10 -12.39
C GLU A 114 -9.02 -3.33 -10.91
N ARG A 115 -9.55 -4.40 -10.30
CA ARG A 115 -9.18 -4.79 -8.92
C ARG A 115 -7.69 -5.07 -8.78
N GLU A 116 -7.09 -5.77 -9.74
CA GLU A 116 -5.66 -6.05 -9.70
C GLU A 116 -4.83 -4.75 -9.82
N LYS A 117 -5.26 -3.81 -10.68
CA LYS A 117 -4.63 -2.48 -10.75
C LYS A 117 -4.78 -1.71 -9.42
N GLU A 118 -5.93 -1.79 -8.77
CA GLU A 118 -6.15 -1.14 -7.47
C GLU A 118 -5.30 -1.77 -6.37
N ARG A 119 -5.22 -3.10 -6.31
CA ARG A 119 -4.34 -3.85 -5.39
C ARG A 119 -2.88 -3.46 -5.60
N ALA A 120 -2.41 -3.43 -6.84
CA ALA A 120 -1.05 -3.00 -7.18
C ALA A 120 -0.76 -1.55 -6.73
N LYS A 121 -1.70 -0.61 -6.99
CA LYS A 121 -1.57 0.79 -6.54
C LYS A 121 -1.58 0.91 -5.02
N ALA A 122 -2.39 0.12 -4.32
CA ALA A 122 -2.44 0.10 -2.86
C ALA A 122 -1.13 -0.44 -2.26
N ALA A 123 -0.59 -1.53 -2.81
CA ALA A 123 0.69 -2.10 -2.41
C ALA A 123 1.85 -1.12 -2.64
N GLU A 124 1.87 -0.43 -3.80
CA GLU A 124 2.89 0.58 -4.09
C GLU A 124 2.82 1.77 -3.11
N LYS A 125 1.60 2.23 -2.78
CA LYS A 125 1.41 3.29 -1.78
C LYS A 125 1.87 2.85 -0.40
N ALA A 126 1.56 1.62 0.01
CA ALA A 126 2.01 1.06 1.28
C ALA A 126 3.55 1.00 1.33
N ALA A 127 4.20 0.43 0.31
CA ALA A 127 5.66 0.36 0.22
C ALA A 127 6.32 1.75 0.25
N LYS A 128 5.74 2.73 -0.47
CA LYS A 128 6.21 4.13 -0.43
C LYS A 128 6.06 4.75 0.96
N SER A 129 4.96 4.48 1.67
CA SER A 129 4.76 4.99 3.03
C SER A 129 5.73 4.38 4.03
N GLU A 130 6.04 3.08 3.91
CA GLU A 130 7.02 2.40 4.77
C GLU A 130 8.44 2.91 4.51
N ALA A 131 8.83 3.04 3.24
CA ALA A 131 10.13 3.61 2.86
C ALA A 131 10.28 5.05 3.35
N LYS A 132 9.20 5.85 3.31
CA LYS A 132 9.19 7.21 3.87
C LYS A 132 9.33 7.19 5.39
N ALA A 133 8.58 6.34 6.09
CA ALA A 133 8.66 6.21 7.54
C ALA A 133 10.05 5.76 8.00
N LEU A 134 10.71 4.86 7.25
CA LEU A 134 12.09 4.47 7.51
C LEU A 134 13.04 5.66 7.33
N ARG A 135 12.94 6.38 6.20
CA ARG A 135 13.76 7.58 5.94
C ARG A 135 13.59 8.66 7.01
N ASP A 136 12.38 8.86 7.50
CA ASP A 136 12.09 9.88 8.52
C ASP A 136 12.68 9.51 9.89
N ARG A 137 12.92 8.21 10.15
CA ARG A 137 13.60 7.73 11.37
C ARG A 137 15.13 7.75 11.26
N THR A 138 15.69 7.58 10.06
CA THR A 138 17.14 7.51 9.86
C THR A 138 17.80 8.87 10.05
N ILE A 139 18.87 8.92 10.84
CA ILE A 139 19.73 10.10 10.95
C ILE A 139 20.71 10.14 9.78
N ALA A 140 20.72 11.25 9.06
CA ALA A 140 21.66 11.46 7.97
C ALA A 140 22.34 12.83 8.05
N VAL A 141 23.46 12.95 7.34
CA VAL A 141 24.25 14.18 7.20
C VAL A 141 23.75 14.97 5.99
N TYR A 142 23.51 16.27 6.16
CA TYR A 142 23.05 17.15 5.10
C TYR A 142 23.93 18.39 4.98
N PHE A 143 24.13 18.84 3.73
CA PHE A 143 24.75 20.13 3.46
C PHE A 143 23.77 21.26 3.71
N THR A 144 24.27 22.35 4.27
CA THR A 144 23.55 23.62 4.32
C THR A 144 24.36 24.76 3.72
N GLY A 145 23.62 25.68 3.11
CA GLY A 145 24.12 26.85 2.38
C GLY A 145 24.78 26.52 1.04
N SER A 146 24.10 26.86 -0.04
CA SER A 146 24.69 26.97 -1.38
C SER A 146 25.52 28.25 -1.55
N ASP A 147 25.29 29.24 -0.69
CA ASP A 147 26.03 30.50 -0.70
C ASP A 147 27.29 30.44 0.17
N LYS A 148 28.35 31.08 -0.33
CA LYS A 148 29.67 31.22 0.35
C LYS A 148 29.60 31.73 1.79
N LYS A 149 28.47 32.28 2.24
CA LYS A 149 28.27 32.85 3.58
C LYS A 149 27.70 31.86 4.61
N LYS A 150 27.19 30.70 4.22
CA LYS A 150 26.52 29.75 5.14
C LYS A 150 26.93 28.30 4.89
N LEU A 151 28.23 28.06 4.72
CA LEU A 151 28.76 26.71 4.52
C LEU A 151 28.60 25.90 5.81
N GLY A 152 27.70 24.92 5.82
CA GLY A 152 27.44 24.14 7.02
C GLY A 152 27.14 22.67 6.77
N VAL A 153 27.28 21.88 7.83
CA VAL A 153 26.94 20.46 7.90
C VAL A 153 25.95 20.27 9.04
N GLU A 154 24.85 19.56 8.77
CA GLU A 154 23.77 19.31 9.72
C GLU A 154 23.51 17.82 9.88
N LEU A 155 23.23 17.38 11.11
CA LEU A 155 22.64 16.08 11.41
C LEU A 155 21.17 16.25 11.77
N ARG A 156 20.31 15.45 11.12
CA ARG A 156 18.87 15.43 11.36
C ARG A 156 18.26 14.05 11.13
N ARG A 157 17.17 13.77 11.84
CA ARG A 157 16.32 12.57 11.67
C ARG A 157 15.41 12.78 10.46
N GLY A 158 15.79 12.24 9.31
CA GLY A 158 15.08 12.49 8.06
C GLY A 158 15.27 13.90 7.46
N PRO A 159 14.75 14.13 6.25
CA PRO A 159 15.06 15.34 5.47
C PRO A 159 14.32 16.60 5.93
N HIS A 160 13.21 16.44 6.68
CA HIS A 160 12.35 17.55 7.07
C HIS A 160 12.40 17.90 8.57
N ALA A 161 13.05 17.08 9.39
CA ALA A 161 13.20 17.38 10.81
C ALA A 161 14.17 18.54 11.04
N PRO A 162 13.98 19.30 12.14
CA PRO A 162 14.99 20.26 12.57
C PRO A 162 16.31 19.54 12.86
N PRO A 163 17.46 20.14 12.52
CA PRO A 163 18.75 19.57 12.85
C PRO A 163 18.97 19.61 14.36
N PHE A 164 19.46 18.51 14.91
CA PHE A 164 19.88 18.46 16.31
C PHE A 164 21.33 18.91 16.47
N LEU A 165 22.15 18.75 15.43
CA LEU A 165 23.51 19.28 15.37
C LEU A 165 23.70 20.08 14.08
N LYS A 166 24.31 21.27 14.20
CA LYS A 166 24.66 22.13 13.08
C LYS A 166 26.06 22.70 13.29
N LEU A 167 26.93 22.52 12.32
CA LEU A 167 28.27 23.08 12.29
C LEU A 167 28.43 23.99 11.08
N THR A 168 29.00 25.16 11.29
CA THR A 168 29.30 26.15 10.24
C THR A 168 30.80 26.27 10.04
N PHE A 169 31.20 26.47 8.78
CA PHE A 169 32.58 26.50 8.36
C PHE A 169 32.91 27.83 7.66
N GLY A 170 34.15 28.27 7.80
CA GLY A 170 34.64 29.51 7.17
C GLY A 170 34.96 29.31 5.69
N ALA A 171 35.30 28.08 5.29
CA ALA A 171 35.64 27.74 3.92
C ALA A 171 34.98 26.45 3.44
N GLU A 172 34.74 26.36 2.13
CA GLU A 172 34.02 25.25 1.50
C GLU A 172 34.76 23.92 1.67
N TRP A 173 36.09 23.96 1.54
CA TRP A 173 36.93 22.78 1.71
C TRP A 173 36.89 22.24 3.15
N GLU A 174 36.66 23.09 4.17
CA GLU A 174 36.51 22.64 5.57
C GLU A 174 35.19 21.89 5.76
N ARG A 175 34.10 22.44 5.19
CA ARG A 175 32.77 21.82 5.21
C ARG A 175 32.80 20.45 4.53
N GLU A 176 33.34 20.38 3.31
CA GLU A 176 33.42 19.13 2.56
C GLU A 176 34.27 18.08 3.28
N ARG A 177 35.40 18.51 3.85
CA ARG A 177 36.29 17.65 4.62
C ARG A 177 35.59 17.07 5.84
N PHE A 178 34.94 17.90 6.65
CA PHE A 178 34.19 17.42 7.80
C PHE A 178 33.02 16.51 7.40
N TRP A 179 32.30 16.86 6.33
CA TRP A 179 31.22 16.04 5.80
C TRP A 179 31.70 14.66 5.35
N ASP A 180 32.81 14.58 4.61
CA ASP A 180 33.40 13.32 4.17
C ASP A 180 33.72 12.42 5.37
N TRP A 181 34.34 12.97 6.42
CA TRP A 181 34.64 12.24 7.66
C TRP A 181 33.37 11.80 8.40
N LEU A 182 32.43 12.71 8.62
CA LEU A 182 31.22 12.46 9.41
C LEU A 182 30.33 11.40 8.75
N LYS A 183 30.27 11.36 7.41
CA LYS A 183 29.52 10.35 6.67
C LYS A 183 29.97 8.92 6.99
N TRP A 184 31.25 8.70 7.29
CA TRP A 184 31.75 7.38 7.69
C TRP A 184 31.39 6.99 9.12
N GLN A 185 30.89 7.94 9.92
CA GLN A 185 30.44 7.73 11.30
C GLN A 185 28.94 7.41 11.38
N GLU A 186 28.30 6.95 10.29
CA GLU A 186 26.85 6.67 10.24
C GLU A 186 26.38 5.76 11.37
N HIS A 187 27.16 4.74 11.70
CA HIS A 187 26.89 3.80 12.79
C HIS A 187 26.83 4.44 14.20
N ARG A 188 27.39 5.65 14.37
CA ARG A 188 27.41 6.41 15.64
C ARG A 188 26.42 7.58 15.67
N HIS A 189 25.64 7.81 14.61
CA HIS A 189 24.75 8.97 14.55
C HIS A 189 23.70 9.00 15.67
N GLU A 190 23.18 7.83 16.08
CA GLU A 190 22.22 7.76 17.19
C GLU A 190 22.89 8.08 18.53
N GLU A 191 24.11 7.60 18.75
CA GLU A 191 24.94 7.95 19.93
C GLU A 191 25.19 9.47 19.96
N MET A 192 25.50 10.08 18.83
CA MET A 192 25.70 11.53 18.72
C MET A 192 24.42 12.30 19.06
N ALA A 193 23.25 11.83 18.63
CA ALA A 193 21.97 12.47 18.97
C ALA A 193 21.74 12.44 20.49
N ILE A 194 21.97 11.30 21.14
CA ILE A 194 21.86 11.15 22.60
C ILE A 194 22.84 12.11 23.31
N LYS A 195 24.11 12.12 22.90
CA LYS A 195 25.12 13.02 23.46
C LYS A 195 24.75 14.49 23.31
N VAL A 196 24.14 14.87 22.19
CA VAL A 196 23.67 16.25 21.98
C VAL A 196 22.54 16.61 22.93
N GLU A 197 21.64 15.67 23.24
CA GLU A 197 20.59 15.87 24.25
C GLU A 197 21.18 15.99 25.67
N GLU A 198 22.25 15.26 25.97
CA GLU A 198 22.90 15.25 27.29
C GLU A 198 23.85 16.44 27.55
N ALA A 199 24.74 16.73 26.60
CA ALA A 199 25.83 17.72 26.75
C ALA A 199 25.60 19.01 25.93
N GLY A 200 24.66 18.99 24.99
CA GLY A 200 24.39 20.12 24.10
C GLY A 200 25.18 20.11 22.79
N ALA A 201 24.61 20.74 21.76
CA ALA A 201 25.14 20.72 20.40
C ALA A 201 26.54 21.33 20.25
N ASP A 202 26.85 22.39 21.01
CA ASP A 202 28.14 23.09 20.90
C ASP A 202 29.31 22.27 21.44
N GLU A 203 29.10 21.52 22.53
CA GLU A 203 30.12 20.68 23.15
C GLU A 203 30.44 19.48 22.25
N VAL A 204 29.41 18.75 21.83
CA VAL A 204 29.53 17.63 20.88
C VAL A 204 30.14 18.11 19.56
N GLY A 205 29.77 19.31 19.09
CA GLY A 205 30.36 19.91 17.91
C GLY A 205 31.88 20.07 18.00
N ARG A 206 32.39 20.51 19.15
CA ARG A 206 33.84 20.63 19.39
C ARG A 206 34.52 19.27 19.50
N GLU A 207 33.89 18.32 20.20
CA GLU A 207 34.37 16.94 20.31
C GLU A 207 34.55 16.29 18.94
N LEU A 208 33.54 16.40 18.07
CA LEU A 208 33.58 15.82 16.71
C LEU A 208 34.67 16.46 15.84
N LEU A 209 34.89 17.77 15.93
CA LEU A 209 35.99 18.43 15.22
C LEU A 209 37.36 17.94 15.73
N TYR A 210 37.50 17.70 17.03
CA TYR A 210 38.71 17.14 17.61
C TYR A 210 38.92 15.67 17.19
N GLU A 211 37.86 14.84 17.21
CA GLU A 211 37.89 13.47 16.71
C GLU A 211 38.30 13.41 15.22
N MET A 212 37.77 14.30 14.38
CA MET A 212 38.18 14.39 12.98
C MET A 212 39.68 14.69 12.86
N LEU A 213 40.18 15.70 13.57
CA LEU A 213 41.60 16.09 13.49
C LEU A 213 42.53 14.98 14.01
N THR A 214 42.17 14.30 15.10
CA THR A 214 42.95 13.18 15.64
C THR A 214 42.95 11.98 14.69
N THR A 215 41.80 11.68 14.08
CA THR A 215 41.67 10.66 13.03
C THR A 215 42.64 10.96 11.90
N GLU A 216 42.67 12.19 11.40
CA GLU A 216 43.55 12.61 10.31
C GLU A 216 45.04 12.55 10.66
N GLN A 217 45.41 12.94 11.88
CA GLN A 217 46.78 12.79 12.35
C GLN A 217 47.19 11.32 12.37
N ALA A 218 46.30 10.42 12.78
CA ALA A 218 46.55 8.98 12.76
C ALA A 218 46.68 8.44 11.31
N VAL A 219 45.81 8.86 10.38
CA VAL A 219 45.92 8.55 8.93
C VAL A 219 47.30 8.94 8.40
N LYS A 220 47.70 10.19 8.68
CA LYS A 220 48.93 10.77 8.17
C LYS A 220 50.16 10.05 8.73
N LYS A 221 50.15 9.71 10.03
CA LYS A 221 51.22 8.94 10.67
C LYS A 221 51.40 7.55 10.06
N ARG A 222 50.32 6.94 9.55
CA ARG A 222 50.33 5.64 8.86
C ARG A 222 50.77 5.73 7.40
N GLY A 223 51.06 6.93 6.88
CA GLY A 223 51.42 7.12 5.47
C GLY A 223 50.25 6.92 4.50
N LEU A 224 49.02 6.80 5.01
CA LEU A 224 47.80 6.56 4.21
C LEU A 224 47.13 7.86 3.74
N GLY A 225 47.68 9.02 4.09
CA GLY A 225 47.12 10.32 3.72
C GLY A 225 47.65 10.82 2.38
N ALA A 226 46.76 11.14 1.45
CA ALA A 226 47.13 11.88 0.24
C ALA A 226 47.65 13.29 0.61
N GLY A 227 48.71 13.79 -0.05
CA GLY A 227 49.22 15.15 0.21
C GLY A 227 48.29 16.24 -0.36
N GLY A 228 48.12 17.37 0.35
CA GLY A 228 47.37 18.54 -0.15
C GLY A 228 46.51 19.24 0.92
N ARG A 229 45.71 20.24 0.50
CA ARG A 229 44.73 20.95 1.36
C ARG A 229 43.47 20.12 1.66
N ARG A 230 43.22 19.06 0.90
CA ARG A 230 42.10 18.12 1.07
C ARG A 230 42.57 16.66 1.23
N PRO A 231 43.31 16.32 2.30
CA PRO A 231 43.69 14.94 2.56
C PRO A 231 42.53 14.17 3.21
N LEU A 232 41.50 13.80 2.44
CA LEU A 232 40.44 12.83 2.82
C LEU A 232 39.99 12.01 1.60
N LEU A 233 40.92 11.27 1.02
CA LEU A 233 40.62 10.20 0.07
C LEU A 233 41.41 8.98 0.54
N PHE A 234 40.73 7.83 0.56
CA PHE A 234 41.08 6.55 1.21
C PHE A 234 40.75 6.52 2.70
N TRP A 235 39.71 5.76 3.09
CA TRP A 235 39.65 4.98 4.35
C TRP A 235 38.61 3.84 4.32
N ARG A 236 38.55 3.15 3.18
CA ARG A 236 38.57 1.69 3.15
C ARG A 236 39.76 1.27 2.31
N GLY A 237 40.87 0.96 2.97
CA GLY A 237 41.70 -0.15 2.52
C GLY A 237 41.24 -1.32 3.35
N ASP A 238 40.81 -2.40 2.71
CA ASP A 238 40.70 -3.68 3.42
C ASP A 238 42.08 -3.95 4.08
N LEU A 239 42.09 -3.91 5.41
CA LEU A 239 43.13 -4.39 6.32
C LEU A 239 42.42 -5.01 7.53
#